data_AF-A0A7Y2G6N6-F1
#
_entry.id   AF-A0A7Y2G6N6-F1
#
_cell.length_a   1.000
_cell.length_b   1.000
_cell.length_c   1.000
_cell.angle_alpha   90.00
_cell.angle_beta   90.00
_cell.angle_gamma   90.00
#
_symmetry.space_group_name_H-M   'P 1'
#
loop_
_entity.id
_entity.type
_entity.pdbx_description
1 polymer ?
#
loop_
_entity_poly.entity_id
_entity_poly.type
_entity_poly.pdbx_seq_one_letter_code
_entity_poly.pdbx_strand_id
1 'polypeptide(L)'
;MSVLDRYVIRSLVLRILTASGAFLTVSVVVDLFERLDTFIDNDVPWLLVAQYYTATLPYLFMLTLPIAALIGVLFSLGGMARRNELIA
;
A
#
# COMPACT_ATOMS: atom_id res chain seq x y z
N MET A 1 -18.12 17.30 12.73
CA MET A 1 -16.83 17.41 12.00
C MET A 1 -16.96 18.57 11.05
N SER A 2 -15.99 19.48 11.01
CA SER A 2 -16.02 20.60 10.06
C SER A 2 -15.87 20.06 8.62
N VAL A 3 -16.35 20.82 7.63
CA VAL A 3 -16.19 20.45 6.21
C VAL A 3 -14.71 20.31 5.84
N LEU A 4 -13.85 21.13 6.48
CA LEU A 4 -12.40 21.12 6.33
C LEU A 4 -11.78 19.81 6.84
N ASP A 5 -12.17 19.34 8.04
CA ASP A 5 -11.66 18.08 8.60
C ASP A 5 -11.96 16.91 7.67
N ARG A 6 -13.18 16.86 7.11
CA ARG A 6 -13.59 15.81 6.20
C ARG A 6 -12.78 15.84 4.90
N TYR A 7 -12.46 17.03 4.39
CA TYR A 7 -11.63 17.19 3.20
C TYR A 7 -10.19 16.72 3.46
N VAL A 8 -9.60 17.16 4.57
CA VAL A 8 -8.22 16.80 4.95
C VAL A 8 -8.10 15.30 5.15
N ILE A 9 -8.98 14.69 5.95
CA ILE A 9 -9.00 13.25 6.19
C ILE A 9 -9.17 12.48 4.88
N ARG A 10 -10.11 12.89 4.01
CA ARG A 10 -10.32 12.21 2.72
C ARG A 10 -9.08 12.29 1.84
N SER A 11 -8.42 13.44 1.78
CA SER A 11 -7.22 13.65 0.97
C SER A 11 -6.03 12.83 1.50
N LEU A 12 -5.91 12.69 2.81
CA LEU A 12 -4.87 11.93 3.48
C LEU A 12 -5.08 10.43 3.31
N VAL A 13 -6.30 9.94 3.56
CA VAL A 13 -6.67 8.52 3.36
C VAL A 13 -6.46 8.11 1.91
N LEU A 14 -6.86 8.94 0.93
CA LEU A 14 -6.61 8.65 -0.47
C LEU A 14 -5.12 8.47 -0.76
N ARG A 15 -4.26 9.38 -0.28
CA ARG A 15 -2.81 9.29 -0.54
C ARG A 15 -2.13 8.14 0.17
N ILE A 16 -2.56 7.82 1.40
CA ILE A 16 -2.09 6.63 2.12
C ILE A 16 -2.49 5.38 1.35
N LEU A 17 -3.73 5.26 0.88
CA LEU A 17 -4.16 4.09 0.09
C LEU A 17 -3.37 3.95 -1.21
N THR A 18 -3.11 5.05 -1.93
CA THR A 18 -2.29 4.99 -3.15
C THR A 18 -0.86 4.56 -2.84
N ALA A 19 -0.25 5.08 -1.77
CA ALA A 19 1.09 4.69 -1.34
C ALA A 19 1.12 3.21 -0.91
N SER A 20 0.16 2.76 -0.11
CA SER A 20 0.03 1.37 0.32
C SER A 20 -0.15 0.42 -0.85
N GLY A 21 -0.95 0.78 -1.86
CA GLY A 21 -1.12 -0.02 -3.06
C GLY A 21 0.18 -0.17 -3.86
N ALA A 22 0.97 0.89 -3.98
CA ALA A 22 2.28 0.83 -4.63
C ALA A 22 3.25 -0.08 -3.88
N PHE A 23 3.36 0.07 -2.56
CA PHE A 23 4.23 -0.79 -1.74
C PHE A 23 3.78 -2.25 -1.75
N LEU A 24 2.47 -2.51 -1.61
CA LEU A 24 1.91 -3.86 -1.71
C LEU A 24 2.27 -4.53 -3.04
N THR A 25 2.14 -3.80 -4.15
CA THR A 25 2.45 -4.33 -5.48
C THR A 25 3.92 -4.74 -5.56
N VAL A 26 4.83 -3.86 -5.11
CA VAL A 26 6.26 -4.17 -5.08
C VAL A 26 6.55 -5.36 -4.18
N SER A 27 5.96 -5.42 -2.98
CA SER A 27 6.17 -6.54 -2.04
C SER A 27 5.67 -7.88 -2.60
N VAL A 28 4.53 -7.90 -3.27
CA VAL A 28 4.00 -9.12 -3.92
C VAL A 28 4.93 -9.57 -5.04
N VAL A 29 5.40 -8.64 -5.88
CA VAL A 29 6.33 -8.99 -6.97
C VAL A 29 7.63 -9.57 -6.41
N VAL A 30 8.22 -8.95 -5.39
CA VAL A 30 9.44 -9.45 -4.75
C VAL A 30 9.24 -10.86 -4.18
N ASP A 31 8.18 -11.07 -3.38
CA ASP A 31 7.90 -12.40 -2.81
C ASP A 31 7.61 -13.45 -3.90
N LEU A 32 6.98 -13.06 -5.00
CA LEU A 32 6.74 -13.93 -6.14
C LEU A 32 8.04 -14.38 -6.79
N PHE A 33 8.95 -13.46 -7.06
CA PHE A 33 10.25 -13.79 -7.64
C PHE A 33 11.11 -14.63 -6.69
N GLU A 34 11.08 -14.35 -5.38
CA GLU A 34 11.82 -15.14 -4.38
C GLU A 34 11.32 -16.59 -4.28
N ARG A 35 10.01 -16.82 -4.45
CA ARG A 35 9.41 -18.14 -4.31
C ARG A 35 9.17 -18.84 -5.64
N LEU A 36 9.39 -18.16 -6.77
CA LEU A 36 9.07 -18.65 -8.11
C LEU A 36 9.76 -19.99 -8.39
N ASP A 37 11.05 -20.09 -8.10
CA ASP A 37 11.85 -21.29 -8.33
C ASP A 37 11.29 -22.47 -7.51
N THR A 38 10.93 -22.22 -6.25
CA THR A 38 10.34 -23.25 -5.37
C THR A 38 8.97 -23.71 -5.85
N PHE A 39 8.15 -22.81 -6.40
CA PHE A 39 6.83 -23.17 -6.93
C PHE A 39 6.93 -24.02 -8.20
N ILE A 40 7.89 -23.70 -9.06
CA ILE A 40 8.17 -24.46 -10.29
C ILE A 40 8.75 -25.84 -9.95
N ASP A 41 9.70 -25.91 -9.02
CA ASP A 41 10.36 -27.17 -8.64
C ASP A 41 9.42 -28.17 -7.94
N ASN A 42 8.35 -27.69 -7.29
CA ASN A 42 7.39 -28.52 -6.56
C ASN A 42 6.08 -28.78 -7.33
N ASP A 43 6.00 -28.42 -8.62
CA ASP A 43 4.81 -28.61 -9.47
C ASP A 43 3.52 -28.08 -8.81
N VAL A 44 3.64 -26.93 -8.14
CA VAL A 44 2.55 -26.41 -7.31
C VAL A 44 1.38 -25.96 -8.20
N PRO A 45 0.14 -26.43 -7.96
CA PRO A 45 -1.01 -25.98 -8.71
C PRO A 45 -1.17 -24.46 -8.62
N TRP A 46 -1.38 -23.80 -9.75
CA TRP A 46 -1.65 -22.35 -9.84
C TRP A 46 -2.73 -21.88 -8.84
N LEU A 47 -3.75 -22.72 -8.60
CA LEU A 47 -4.82 -22.43 -7.65
C LEU A 47 -4.30 -22.27 -6.21
N LEU A 48 -3.31 -23.08 -5.81
CA LEU A 48 -2.70 -23.01 -4.49
C LEU A 48 -1.83 -21.75 -4.35
N VAL A 49 -1.13 -21.36 -5.41
CA VAL A 49 -0.37 -20.10 -5.46
C VAL A 49 -1.29 -18.90 -5.32
N ALA A 50 -2.43 -18.89 -6.03
CA ALA A 50 -3.43 -17.83 -5.88
C ALA A 50 -3.99 -17.76 -4.45
N GLN A 51 -4.33 -18.92 -3.86
CA GLN A 51 -4.84 -19.00 -2.49
C GLN A 51 -3.81 -18.50 -1.47
N TYR A 52 -2.54 -18.88 -1.66
CA TYR A 52 -1.41 -18.41 -0.87
C TYR A 52 -1.28 -16.88 -0.92
N TYR A 53 -1.27 -16.27 -2.11
CA TYR A 53 -1.17 -14.81 -2.22
C TYR A 53 -2.37 -14.07 -1.64
N THR A 54 -3.60 -14.61 -1.77
CA THR A 54 -4.76 -14.01 -1.09
C THR A 54 -4.68 -14.09 0.43
N ALA A 55 -4.10 -15.16 1.00
CA ALA A 55 -3.91 -15.30 2.45
C ALA A 55 -2.74 -14.45 2.97
N THR A 56 -1.71 -14.25 2.15
CA THR A 56 -0.50 -13.48 2.48
C THR A 56 -0.69 -11.97 2.26
N LEU A 57 -1.60 -11.56 1.38
CA LEU A 57 -1.92 -10.14 1.10
C LEU A 57 -2.22 -9.30 2.35
N PRO A 58 -3.10 -9.73 3.29
CA PRO A 58 -3.37 -8.99 4.52
C PRO A 58 -2.12 -8.81 5.40
N TYR A 59 -1.26 -9.83 5.44
CA TYR A 59 -0.01 -9.81 6.19
C TYR A 59 0.99 -8.81 5.56
N LEU A 60 1.17 -8.88 4.24
CA LEU A 60 2.00 -7.93 3.49
C LEU A 60 1.47 -6.50 3.64
N PHE A 61 0.15 -6.32 3.66
CA PHE A 61 -0.47 -5.03 3.89
C PHE A 61 -0.12 -4.48 5.27
N MET A 62 -0.28 -5.27 6.33
CA MET A 62 0.09 -4.85 7.70
C MET A 62 1.57 -4.49 7.81
N LEU A 63 2.45 -5.23 7.14
CA LEU A 63 3.90 -5.01 7.18
C LEU A 63 4.32 -3.73 6.43
N THR A 64 3.67 -3.44 5.30
CA THR A 64 3.95 -2.24 4.49
C THR A 64 3.20 -0.98 4.94
N LEU A 65 2.13 -1.14 5.73
CA LEU A 65 1.28 -0.05 6.23
C LEU A 65 2.05 1.09 6.93
N PRO A 66 2.99 0.85 7.87
CA PRO A 66 3.67 1.95 8.57
C PRO A 66 4.52 2.81 7.62
N ILE A 67 5.21 2.18 6.67
CA ILE A 67 6.05 2.88 5.68
C ILE A 67 5.17 3.65 4.69
N ALA A 68 4.12 2.99 4.19
CA ALA A 68 3.15 3.61 3.30
C ALA A 68 2.40 4.79 3.95
N ALA A 69 2.09 4.69 5.24
CA ALA A 69 1.47 5.76 6.01
C ALA A 69 2.40 6.97 6.12
N LEU A 70 3.68 6.78 6.47
CA LEU A 70 4.66 7.87 6.51
C LEU A 70 4.77 8.58 5.15
N ILE A 71 4.92 7.81 4.07
CA ILE A 71 5.02 8.34 2.70
C ILE A 71 3.73 9.05 2.29
N GLY A 72 2.56 8.46 2.60
CA GLY A 72 1.25 9.04 2.31
C GLY A 72 1.01 10.36 3.03
N VAL A 73 1.43 10.46 4.30
CA VAL A 73 1.39 11.71 5.08
C VAL A 73 2.30 12.77 4.45
N LEU A 74 3.55 12.40 4.11
CA LEU A 74 4.50 13.31 3.45
C LEU A 74 3.95 13.85 2.12
N PHE A 75 3.37 12.99 1.28
CA PHE A 75 2.75 13.43 0.03
C PHE A 75 1.47 14.25 0.26
N SER A 76 0.72 13.98 1.32
CA SER A 76 -0.48 14.75 1.68
C SER A 76 -0.14 16.16 2.09
N LEU A 77 0.71 16.28 3.11
CA LEU A 77 1.12 17.57 3.65
C LEU A 77 1.94 18.36 2.63
N GLY A 78 2.88 17.73 1.93
CA GLY A 78 3.64 18.39 0.86
C GLY A 78 2.76 18.93 -0.27
N GLY A 79 1.72 18.18 -0.65
CA GLY A 79 0.78 18.63 -1.67
C GLY A 79 -0.18 19.73 -1.23
N MET A 80 -0.49 19.85 0.07
CA MET A 80 -1.27 20.94 0.65
C MET A 80 -0.42 22.19 0.88
N ALA A 81 0.82 22.01 1.34
CA ALA A 81 1.80 23.09 1.51
C ALA A 81 2.06 23.80 0.19
N ARG A 82 2.22 23.06 -0.91
CA ARG A 82 2.44 23.62 -2.24
C ARG A 82 1.24 24.42 -2.78
N ARG A 83 0.04 24.19 -2.26
CA ARG A 83 -1.19 24.91 -2.63
C ARG A 83 -1.55 26.03 -1.64
N ASN A 84 -0.70 26.30 -0.64
CA ASN A 84 -0.98 27.21 0.48
C ASN A 84 -2.26 26.88 1.28
N GLU A 85 -2.84 25.68 1.12
CA GLU A 85 -4.05 25.24 1.84
C GLU A 85 -3.78 24.97 3.34
N LEU A 86 -2.50 24.87 3.74
CA LEU A 86 -2.09 24.71 5.14
C LEU A 86 -1.98 26.02 5.92
N ILE A 87 -1.92 27.16 5.21
CA ILE A 87 -1.57 28.47 5.77
C ILE A 87 -2.75 29.45 5.73
N ALA A 88 -3.76 29.16 4.90
CA ALA A 88 -4.94 29.99 4.68
C ALA A 88 -6.07 29.69 5.68
#